data_AF-A0A7S0J8A5-F1
#
_entry.id   AF-A0A7S0J8A5-F1
#
_cell.length_a   1.000
_cell.length_b   1.000
_cell.length_c   1.000
_cell.angle_alpha   90.00
_cell.angle_beta   90.00
_cell.angle_gamma   90.00
#
_symmetry.space_group_name_H-M   'P 1'
#
loop_
_entity.id
_entity.type
_entity.pdbx_description
1 polymer ?
#
loop_
_entity_poly.entity_id
_entity_poly.type
_entity_poly.pdbx_seq_one_letter_code
_entity_poly.pdbx_strand_id
1 'polypeptide(L)'
;PNAVYVHTDEALMPRQRVAWSAWNCIKQTNSESERSVCVSYWVNLLQNLPADAADVFVTLNPPTPPDAAKILKHMELSHPLFNLEAVAAQAKLTNELQG
;
A
#
# COMPACT_ATOMS: atom_id res chain seq x y z
N PRO A 1 8.25 5.64 -6.67
CA PRO A 1 7.70 4.27 -6.87
C PRO A 1 7.22 3.76 -5.50
N ASN A 2 6.06 3.13 -5.44
CA ASN A 2 5.52 2.54 -4.23
C ASN A 2 5.84 1.05 -4.21
N ALA A 3 6.48 0.58 -3.14
CA ALA A 3 6.69 -0.84 -2.91
C ALA A 3 5.40 -1.45 -2.35
N VAL A 4 4.97 -2.56 -2.94
CA VAL A 4 3.75 -3.29 -2.58
C VAL A 4 4.12 -4.72 -2.24
N TYR A 5 3.81 -5.12 -1.02
CA TYR A 5 4.08 -6.47 -0.52
C TYR A 5 2.76 -7.19 -0.29
N VAL A 6 2.60 -8.37 -0.87
CA VAL A 6 1.59 -9.35 -0.48
C VAL A 6 2.27 -10.36 0.44
N HIS A 7 1.77 -10.53 1.66
CA HIS A 7 2.42 -11.36 2.67
C HIS A 7 1.44 -11.91 3.70
N THR A 8 1.93 -12.82 4.55
CA THR A 8 1.20 -13.37 5.71
C THR A 8 1.77 -12.89 7.05
N ASP A 9 2.68 -11.91 7.03
CA ASP A 9 3.32 -11.38 8.23
C ASP A 9 2.42 -10.45 9.06
N GLU A 10 1.92 -10.95 10.19
CA GLU A 10 1.09 -10.19 11.15
C GLU A 10 1.86 -9.08 11.87
N ALA A 11 3.20 -9.06 11.83
CA ALA A 11 4.00 -8.00 12.45
C ALA A 11 3.72 -6.60 11.87
N LEU A 12 3.18 -6.55 10.64
CA LEU A 12 2.75 -5.33 9.95
C LEU A 12 1.26 -5.02 10.16
N MET A 13 0.65 -5.59 11.19
CA MET A 13 -0.72 -5.29 11.63
C MET A 13 -0.73 -4.72 13.05
N PRO A 14 -1.84 -4.10 13.51
CA PRO A 14 -1.97 -3.71 14.90
C PRO A 14 -1.72 -4.90 15.83
N ARG A 15 -0.96 -4.68 16.91
CA ARG A 15 -0.60 -5.76 17.86
C ARG A 15 -1.79 -6.49 18.45
N GLN A 16 -2.92 -5.80 18.60
CA GLN A 16 -4.16 -6.39 19.09
C GLN A 16 -5.07 -6.72 17.91
N ARG A 17 -5.43 -8.01 17.76
CA ARG A 17 -6.30 -8.47 16.67
C ARG A 17 -7.67 -7.79 16.65
N VAL A 18 -8.20 -7.38 17.80
CA VAL A 18 -9.47 -6.63 17.89
C VAL A 18 -9.42 -5.26 17.21
N ALA A 19 -8.22 -4.69 17.04
CA ALA A 19 -8.02 -3.41 16.36
C ALA A 19 -7.83 -3.58 14.84
N TRP A 20 -7.85 -4.82 14.32
CA TRP A 20 -7.68 -5.06 12.89
C TRP A 20 -8.88 -4.55 12.12
N SER A 21 -8.58 -3.69 11.16
CA SER A 21 -9.55 -3.18 10.19
C SER A 21 -9.19 -3.66 8.80
N ALA A 22 -10.09 -3.46 7.82
CA ALA A 22 -9.77 -3.77 6.44
C ALA A 22 -8.54 -2.96 5.96
N TRP A 23 -8.41 -1.73 6.45
CA TRP A 23 -7.32 -0.79 6.17
C TRP A 23 -6.70 -0.31 7.49
N ASN A 24 -5.39 -0.47 7.66
CA ASN A 24 -4.66 -0.10 8.88
C ASN A 24 -3.51 0.85 8.51
N CYS A 25 -3.57 2.09 8.99
CA CYS A 25 -2.52 3.08 8.79
C CYS A 25 -1.47 2.97 9.89
N ILE A 26 -0.22 2.70 9.53
CA ILE A 26 0.90 2.65 10.47
C ILE A 26 1.62 3.99 10.39
N LYS A 27 1.40 4.85 11.39
CA LYS A 27 2.08 6.13 11.51
C LYS A 27 3.34 5.95 12.35
N GLN A 28 4.52 6.21 11.79
CA GLN A 28 5.74 6.33 12.58
C GLN A 28 5.80 7.73 13.23
N THR A 29 6.10 7.77 14.52
CA THR A 29 6.23 9.00 15.31
C THR A 29 7.63 9.61 15.28
N ASN A 30 8.65 8.92 14.72
CA ASN A 30 10.06 9.26 14.93
C ASN A 30 10.94 9.44 13.67
N SER A 31 10.36 9.56 12.47
CA SER A 31 11.16 9.87 11.28
C SER A 31 10.92 11.32 10.82
N GLU A 32 11.95 12.15 10.86
CA GLU A 32 12.01 13.50 10.26
C GLU A 32 11.73 13.48 8.73
N SER A 33 11.66 12.29 8.13
CA SER A 33 11.06 12.06 6.81
C SER A 33 9.53 12.05 6.92
N GLU A 34 8.94 13.24 6.83
CA GLU A 34 7.50 13.54 6.97
C GLU A 34 6.49 12.75 6.10
N ARG A 35 6.85 11.79 5.23
CA ARG A 35 5.95 11.45 4.10
C ARG A 35 5.77 9.99 3.68
N SER A 36 6.33 9.00 4.38
CA SER A 36 6.01 7.60 4.06
C SER A 36 4.79 7.12 4.84
N VAL A 37 3.59 7.38 4.29
CA VAL A 37 2.38 6.74 4.79
C VAL A 37 2.48 5.24 4.51
N CYS A 38 2.54 4.43 5.57
CA CYS A 38 2.46 2.98 5.48
C CYS A 38 1.02 2.55 5.71
N VAL A 39 0.46 1.78 4.77
CA VAL A 39 -0.89 1.24 4.87
C VAL A 39 -0.84 -0.27 4.69
N SER A 40 -1.44 -1.01 5.62
CA SER A 40 -1.60 -2.46 5.55
C SER A 40 -3.07 -2.84 5.41
N TYR A 41 -3.37 -3.60 4.37
CA TYR A 41 -4.71 -4.08 4.04
C TYR A 41 -4.88 -5.51 4.52
N TRP A 42 -5.95 -5.78 5.27
CA TRP A 42 -6.37 -7.14 5.56
C TRP A 42 -7.32 -7.63 4.47
N VAL A 43 -6.78 -8.43 3.56
CA VAL A 43 -7.50 -8.86 2.34
C VAL A 43 -8.69 -9.73 2.69
N ASN A 44 -8.58 -10.56 3.73
CA ASN A 44 -9.65 -11.45 4.14
C ASN A 44 -10.93 -10.68 4.46
N LEU A 45 -10.80 -9.59 5.23
CA LEU A 45 -11.93 -8.73 5.54
C LEU A 45 -12.36 -7.88 4.33
N LEU A 46 -11.40 -7.35 3.56
CA LEU A 46 -11.69 -6.47 2.43
C LEU A 46 -12.43 -7.18 1.29
N GLN A 47 -12.12 -8.45 1.03
CA GLN A 47 -12.68 -9.26 -0.05
C GLN A 47 -13.69 -10.30 0.46
N ASN A 48 -13.99 -10.33 1.75
CA ASN A 48 -14.88 -11.29 2.39
C ASN A 48 -14.48 -12.75 2.08
N LEU A 49 -13.21 -13.08 2.32
CA LEU A 49 -12.69 -14.44 2.14
C LEU A 49 -13.28 -15.42 3.19
N PRO A 50 -13.30 -16.73 2.91
CA PRO A 50 -13.75 -17.74 3.86
C PRO A 50 -13.07 -17.64 5.23
N ALA A 51 -13.78 -17.97 6.30
CA ALA A 51 -13.27 -17.84 7.67
C ALA A 51 -12.09 -18.76 8.00
N ASP A 52 -11.94 -19.85 7.24
CA ASP A 52 -10.82 -20.80 7.33
C ASP A 52 -9.64 -20.44 6.40
N ALA A 53 -9.77 -19.38 5.60
CA ALA A 53 -8.68 -18.89 4.78
C ALA A 53 -7.57 -18.31 5.65
N ALA A 54 -6.32 -18.61 5.29
CA ALA A 54 -5.16 -18.01 5.93
C ALA A 54 -5.19 -16.48 5.81
N ASP A 55 -4.70 -15.78 6.81
CA ASP A 55 -4.64 -14.32 6.80
C ASP A 55 -3.64 -13.83 5.73
N VAL A 56 -4.14 -12.98 4.82
CA VAL A 56 -3.35 -12.36 3.76
C VAL A 56 -3.42 -10.85 3.90
N PHE A 57 -2.24 -10.23 3.80
CA PHE A 57 -2.07 -8.80 3.92
C PHE A 57 -1.45 -8.21 2.66
N VAL A 58 -1.81 -6.97 2.38
CA VAL A 58 -1.12 -6.14 1.38
C VAL A 58 -0.61 -4.87 2.04
N THR A 59 0.70 -4.71 2.14
CA THR A 59 1.31 -3.52 2.75
C THR A 59 2.00 -2.65 1.71
N LEU A 60 1.68 -1.37 1.74
CA LEU A 60 2.27 -0.33 0.91
C LEU A 60 3.35 0.41 1.68
N ASN A 61 4.55 0.49 1.10
CA ASN A 61 5.69 1.24 1.62
C ASN A 61 5.98 0.99 3.11
N PRO A 62 6.13 -0.28 3.55
CA PRO A 62 6.43 -0.56 4.94
C PRO A 62 7.82 0.01 5.30
N PRO A 63 7.98 0.58 6.50
CA PRO A 63 9.28 1.13 6.92
C PRO A 63 10.35 0.04 7.06
N THR A 64 9.91 -1.17 7.44
CA THR A 64 10.71 -2.38 7.42
C THR A 64 9.97 -3.41 6.56
N PRO A 65 10.62 -4.04 5.57
CA PRO A 65 9.99 -5.10 4.80
C PRO A 65 9.44 -6.22 5.69
N PRO A 66 8.39 -6.95 5.26
CA PRO A 66 7.92 -8.14 5.95
C PRO A 66 9.02 -9.21 6.02
N ASP A 67 8.89 -10.17 6.93
CA ASP A 67 9.74 -11.36 6.94
C ASP A 67 9.75 -12.03 5.55
N ALA A 68 10.94 -12.22 4.98
CA ALA A 68 11.13 -12.76 3.65
C ALA A 68 10.47 -14.13 3.44
N ALA A 69 10.39 -14.96 4.49
CA ALA A 69 9.72 -16.26 4.43
C ALA A 69 8.19 -16.16 4.31
N LYS A 70 7.62 -15.00 4.64
CA LYS A 70 6.18 -14.72 4.64
C LYS A 70 5.74 -13.87 3.45
N ILE A 71 6.67 -13.48 2.57
CA ILE A 71 6.35 -12.72 1.36
C ILE A 71 5.80 -13.68 0.30
N LEU A 72 4.59 -13.41 -0.16
CA LEU A 72 3.94 -14.11 -1.27
C LEU A 72 4.25 -13.44 -2.60
N LYS A 73 4.33 -12.10 -2.61
CA LYS A 73 4.65 -11.30 -3.80
C LYS A 73 5.19 -9.93 -3.42
N HIS A 74 6.15 -9.42 -4.19
CA HIS A 74 6.63 -8.05 -4.10
C HIS A 74 6.52 -7.38 -5.49
N MET A 75 6.02 -6.15 -5.52
CA MET A 75 5.84 -5.36 -6.74
C MET A 75 6.25 -3.92 -6.49
N GLU A 76 6.88 -3.28 -7.48
CA GLU A 76 7.08 -1.84 -7.49
C GLU A 76 6.07 -1.20 -8.46
N LEU A 77 5.26 -0.28 -7.96
CA LEU A 77 4.24 0.41 -8.73
C LEU A 77 4.50 1.91 -8.71
N SER A 78 4.68 2.51 -9.88
CA SER A 78 4.75 3.96 -10.01
C SER A 78 3.35 4.55 -9.95
N HIS A 79 3.10 5.43 -8.97
CA HIS A 79 1.81 6.11 -8.86
C HIS A 79 1.83 7.38 -9.73
N PRO A 80 0.84 7.61 -10.60
CA PRO A 80 0.74 8.85 -11.34
C PRO A 80 0.57 10.02 -10.38
N LEU A 81 1.38 11.06 -10.55
CA LEU A 81 1.28 12.28 -9.77
C LEU A 81 0.26 13.20 -10.43
N PHE A 82 -0.91 13.32 -9.81
CA PHE A 82 -1.95 14.26 -10.25
C PHE A 82 -1.69 15.65 -9.65
N ASN A 83 -0.70 16.36 -10.20
CA ASN A 83 -0.42 17.75 -9.85
C ASN A 83 -0.89 18.72 -10.96
N LEU A 84 -0.85 20.02 -10.66
CA LEU A 84 -1.26 21.06 -11.63
C LEU A 84 -0.42 21.00 -12.92
N GLU A 85 0.86 20.66 -12.80
CA GLU A 85 1.75 20.46 -13.95
C GLU A 85 1.29 19.29 -14.83
N ALA A 86 0.87 18.17 -14.24
CA ALA A 86 0.34 17.02 -14.96
C ALA A 86 -0.97 17.37 -15.70
N VAL A 87 -1.84 18.17 -15.08
CA VAL A 87 -3.07 18.66 -15.73
C VAL A 87 -2.73 19.60 -16.90
N ALA A 88 -1.80 20.53 -16.71
CA ALA A 88 -1.35 21.43 -17.78
C ALA A 88 -0.68 20.68 -18.94
N ALA A 89 0.11 19.64 -18.63
CA ALA A 89 0.71 18.77 -19.63
C ALA A 89 -0.35 17.92 -20.37
N GLN A 90 -1.39 17.45 -19.67
CA GLN A 90 -2.48 16.70 -20.29
C GLN A 90 -3.23 17.54 -21.35
N ALA A 91 -3.47 18.82 -21.08
CA ALA A 91 -4.12 19.72 -22.05
C ALA A 91 -3.29 19.92 -23.33
N LYS A 92 -1.95 19.90 -23.23
CA LYS A 92 -1.07 19.98 -24.40
C LYS A 92 -1.11 18.71 -25.26
N LEU A 93 -1.18 17.54 -24.63
CA LEU A 93 -1.28 16.26 -25.34
C LEU A 93 -2.51 16.23 -26.26
N THR A 94 -3.66 16.73 -25.78
CA THR A 94 -4.89 16.82 -26.59
C THR A 94 -4.70 17.71 -27.80
N ASN A 95 -4.06 18.88 -27.65
CA ASN A 95 -3.94 19.85 -28.74
C ASN A 95 -2.80 19.54 -29.73
N GLU A 96 -1.75 18.83 -29.30
CA GLU A 96 -0.54 18.61 -30.10
C GLU A 96 -0.49 17.23 -30.76
N LEU A 97 -1.17 16.22 -30.19
CA LEU A 97 -1.09 14.82 -30.66
C LEU A 97 -2.41 14.25 -31.16
N GLN A 98 -3.55 14.83 -30.79
CA GLN A 98 -4.86 14.45 -31.32
C GLN A 98 -5.47 15.65 -32.03
N GLY A 99 -5.06 15.86 -33.29
CA GLY A 99 -5.64 16.87 -34.17
C GLY A 99 -7.15 16.72 -34.34
#